data_AF-X2B564-F1
#
_entry.id   AF-X2B564-F1
#
_cell.length_a   1.000
_cell.length_b   1.000
_cell.length_c   1.000
_cell.angle_alpha   90.00
_cell.angle_beta   90.00
_cell.angle_gamma   90.00
#
_symmetry.space_group_name_H-M   'P 1'
#
loop_
_entity.id
_entity.type
_entity.pdbx_description
1 polymer ?
#
loop_
_entity_poly.entity_id
_entity_poly.type
_entity_poly.pdbx_seq_one_letter_code
_entity_poly.pdbx_strand_id
1 'polypeptide(L)'
;VLLIYSMENSHRQLLNDHLVVLATDLDPSDIYAHLIEGKVLTADDVELVNAQVTRREKVLKLMFMLPRRGPHAFEIFAAAL
;
A
#
# COMPACT_ATOMS: atom_id res chain seq x y z
N VAL A 1 16.20 20.75 -2.72
CA VAL A 1 16.24 19.27 -2.71
C VAL A 1 15.07 18.80 -1.86
N LEU A 2 13.97 18.36 -2.50
CA LEU A 2 12.89 17.71 -1.76
C LEU A 2 13.42 16.35 -1.32
N LEU A 3 13.69 16.20 -0.01
CA LEU A 3 14.10 14.93 0.56
C LEU A 3 12.97 13.93 0.29
N ILE A 4 13.24 12.95 -0.57
CA ILE A 4 12.30 11.88 -0.89
C ILE A 4 12.31 10.96 0.34
N TYR A 5 11.56 11.32 1.37
CA TYR A 5 11.43 10.50 2.57
C TYR A 5 10.71 9.22 2.19
N SER A 6 11.46 8.12 2.12
CA SER A 6 10.97 6.79 1.80
C SER A 6 10.61 6.04 3.08
N MET A 7 9.68 5.09 2.98
CA MET A 7 9.41 4.11 4.04
C MET A 7 10.70 3.42 4.51
N GLU A 8 10.82 3.20 5.81
CA GLU A 8 11.95 2.51 6.45
C GLU A 8 12.12 1.06 5.98
N ASN A 9 13.35 0.54 6.08
CA ASN A 9 13.67 -0.83 5.66
C ASN A 9 12.96 -1.90 6.52
N SER A 10 12.82 -1.66 7.82
CA SER A 10 12.07 -2.52 8.75
C SER A 10 10.60 -2.66 8.32
N HIS A 11 9.94 -1.55 8.03
CA HIS A 11 8.56 -1.53 7.51
C HIS A 11 8.44 -2.27 6.17
N ARG A 12 9.41 -2.08 5.27
CA ARG A 12 9.47 -2.82 3.99
C ARG A 12 9.63 -4.33 4.18
N GLN A 13 10.42 -4.75 5.17
CA GLN A 13 10.58 -6.17 5.50
C GLN A 13 9.26 -6.76 6.00
N LEU A 14 8.57 -6.08 6.92
CA LEU A 14 7.25 -6.52 7.41
C LEU A 14 6.24 -6.70 6.26
N LEU A 15 6.18 -5.76 5.30
CA LEU A 15 5.30 -5.93 4.13
C LEU A 15 5.65 -7.17 3.29
N ASN A 16 6.94 -7.48 3.14
CA ASN A 16 7.38 -8.66 2.37
C ASN A 16 7.11 -9.96 3.12
N ASP A 17 7.39 -10.00 4.43
CA ASP A 17 7.23 -11.18 5.27
C ASP A 17 5.75 -11.59 5.36
N HIS A 18 4.83 -10.61 5.37
CA HIS A 18 3.39 -10.85 5.41
C HIS A 18 2.71 -10.86 4.02
N LEU A 19 3.48 -10.69 2.93
CA LEU A 19 2.93 -10.50 1.58
C LEU A 19 2.00 -11.63 1.14
N VAL A 20 2.33 -12.88 1.49
CA VAL A 20 1.51 -14.05 1.12
C VAL A 20 0.15 -13.99 1.80
N VAL A 21 0.11 -13.67 3.10
CA VAL A 21 -1.13 -13.58 3.89
C VAL A 21 -1.95 -12.40 3.39
N LEU A 22 -1.33 -11.22 3.24
CA LEU A 22 -1.98 -10.04 2.69
C LEU A 22 -2.60 -10.32 1.32
N ALA A 23 -1.85 -10.94 0.41
CA ALA A 23 -2.33 -11.27 -0.92
C ALA A 23 -3.44 -12.33 -0.96
N THR A 24 -3.63 -13.06 0.14
CA THR A 24 -4.67 -14.09 0.28
C THR A 24 -5.94 -13.49 0.89
N ASP A 25 -5.81 -12.71 1.96
CA ASP A 25 -6.94 -12.33 2.82
C ASP A 25 -7.42 -10.89 2.60
N LEU A 26 -6.56 -9.98 2.13
CA LEU A 26 -6.92 -8.57 1.94
C LEU A 26 -7.75 -8.37 0.67
N ASP A 27 -8.90 -7.71 0.80
CA ASP A 27 -9.50 -6.97 -0.30
C ASP A 27 -9.01 -5.51 -0.24
N PRO A 28 -8.24 -5.03 -1.24
CA PRO A 28 -7.68 -3.69 -1.19
C PRO A 28 -8.76 -2.59 -1.24
N SER A 29 -9.98 -2.91 -1.71
CA SER A 29 -11.08 -1.94 -1.74
C SER A 29 -11.56 -1.50 -0.35
N ASP A 30 -11.37 -2.35 0.67
CA ASP A 30 -11.76 -2.07 2.05
C ASP A 30 -10.93 -0.94 2.68
N ILE A 31 -9.70 -0.73 2.18
CA ILE A 31 -8.73 0.18 2.81
C ILE A 31 -8.44 1.44 1.99
N TYR A 32 -8.93 1.55 0.74
CA TYR A 32 -8.63 2.71 -0.12
C TYR A 32 -9.05 4.04 0.49
N ALA A 33 -10.22 4.12 1.12
CA ALA A 33 -10.73 5.36 1.71
C ALA A 33 -9.76 5.91 2.78
N HIS A 34 -9.30 5.04 3.69
CA HIS A 34 -8.33 5.39 4.72
C HIS A 34 -6.97 5.79 4.13
N LEU A 35 -6.50 5.07 3.11
CA LEU A 35 -5.24 5.39 2.43
C LEU A 35 -5.31 6.73 1.67
N ILE A 36 -6.48 7.12 1.15
CA ILE A 36 -6.69 8.42 0.51
C ILE A 36 -6.75 9.53 1.56
N GLU A 37 -7.51 9.34 2.64
CA GLU A 37 -7.59 10.30 3.75
C GLU A 37 -6.21 10.59 4.34
N GLY A 38 -5.41 9.53 4.53
CA GLY A 38 -4.01 9.60 4.96
C GLY A 38 -3.03 10.14 3.92
N LYS A 39 -3.50 10.54 2.73
CA LYS A 39 -2.69 11.04 1.60
C LYS A 39 -1.60 10.06 1.14
N VAL A 40 -1.80 8.77 1.35
CA VAL A 40 -0.92 7.69 0.88
C VAL A 40 -1.21 7.33 -0.58
N LEU A 41 -2.49 7.31 -0.96
CA LEU A 41 -2.94 7.08 -2.32
C LEU A 41 -3.74 8.28 -2.85
N THR A 42 -3.64 8.51 -4.16
CA THR A 42 -4.59 9.35 -4.90
C THR A 42 -5.69 8.50 -5.54
N ALA A 43 -6.70 9.13 -6.14
CA ALA A 43 -7.69 8.44 -6.95
C ALA A 43 -7.02 7.70 -8.14
N ASP A 44 -6.09 8.35 -8.83
CA ASP A 44 -5.33 7.74 -9.93
C ASP A 44 -4.53 6.51 -9.48
N ASP A 45 -3.98 6.54 -8.26
CA ASP A 45 -3.29 5.38 -7.69
C ASP A 45 -4.24 4.20 -7.48
N VAL A 46 -5.46 4.47 -7.02
CA VAL A 46 -6.52 3.46 -6.86
C VAL A 46 -6.93 2.88 -8.22
N GLU A 47 -7.03 3.70 -9.26
CA GLU A 47 -7.29 3.23 -10.63
C GLU A 47 -6.16 2.32 -11.13
N LEU A 48 -4.90 2.69 -10.89
CA LEU A 48 -3.73 1.86 -11.26
C LEU A 48 -3.71 0.51 -10.55
N VAL A 49 -4.14 0.46 -9.29
CA VAL A 49 -4.32 -0.80 -8.56
C VAL A 49 -5.49 -1.57 -9.16
N ASN A 50 -6.65 -0.94 -9.36
CA ASN A 50 -7.85 -1.60 -9.87
C ASN A 50 -7.75 -2.06 -11.32
N ALA A 51 -6.79 -1.55 -12.09
CA ALA A 51 -6.44 -2.05 -13.42
C ALA A 51 -5.86 -3.48 -13.42
N GLN A 52 -5.45 -4.02 -12.27
CA GLN A 52 -5.04 -5.43 -12.18
C GLN A 52 -6.26 -6.36 -12.19
N VAL A 53 -6.10 -7.55 -12.79
CA VAL A 53 -7.20 -8.47 -13.07
C VAL A 53 -7.69 -9.17 -11.80
N THR A 54 -6.77 -9.67 -10.98
CA THR A 54 -7.12 -10.47 -9.80
C THR A 54 -6.94 -9.69 -8.50
N ARG A 55 -7.72 -10.02 -7.46
CA ARG A 55 -7.55 -9.45 -6.09
C ARG A 55 -6.11 -9.56 -5.62
N ARG A 56 -5.48 -10.71 -5.85
CA ARG A 56 -4.07 -10.97 -5.53
C ARG A 56 -3.14 -9.98 -6.21
N GLU A 57 -3.25 -9.78 -7.53
CA GLU A 57 -2.41 -8.82 -8.26
C GLU A 57 -2.65 -7.38 -7.79
N LYS A 58 -3.89 -7.01 -7.44
CA LYS A 58 -4.20 -5.70 -6.85
C LYS A 58 -3.45 -5.49 -5.53
N VAL A 59 -3.50 -6.47 -4.61
CA VAL A 59 -2.76 -6.39 -3.34
C VAL A 59 -1.26 -6.29 -3.59
N LEU A 60 -0.71 -7.13 -4.48
CA LEU A 60 0.72 -7.06 -4.82
C LEU A 60 1.08 -5.68 -5.37
N LYS A 61 0.32 -5.14 -6.32
CA LYS A 61 0.52 -3.80 -6.89
C LYS A 61 0.52 -2.72 -5.81
N LEU A 62 -0.43 -2.78 -4.87
CA LEU A 62 -0.50 -1.87 -3.73
C LEU A 62 0.75 -1.98 -2.85
N MET A 63 1.16 -3.19 -2.47
CA MET A 63 2.36 -3.44 -1.66
C MET A 63 3.65 -2.93 -2.33
N PHE A 64 3.75 -3.04 -3.65
CA PHE A 64 4.88 -2.46 -4.41
C PHE A 64 4.87 -0.93 -4.45
N MET A 65 3.70 -0.31 -4.34
CA MET A 65 3.56 1.15 -4.38
C MET A 65 3.84 1.80 -3.02
N LEU A 66 3.35 1.23 -1.92
CA LEU A 66 3.41 1.82 -0.57
C LEU A 66 4.80 2.35 -0.16
N PRO A 67 5.93 1.65 -0.41
CA PRO A 67 7.23 2.13 0.04
C PRO A 67 7.69 3.45 -0.61
N ARG A 68 7.07 3.85 -1.72
CA ARG A 68 7.36 5.09 -2.45
C ARG A 68 6.43 6.25 -2.03
N ARG A 69 5.48 6.02 -1.12
CA ARG A 69 4.43 6.99 -0.73
C ARG A 69 4.75 7.81 0.51
N GLY A 70 5.97 7.72 1.02
CA GLY A 70 6.40 8.49 2.19
C GLY A 70 6.78 7.60 3.37
N PRO A 71 7.34 8.20 4.44
CA PRO A 71 7.74 7.46 5.64
C PRO A 71 6.53 6.93 6.43
N HIS A 72 5.42 7.66 6.45
CA HIS A 72 4.19 7.32 7.19
C HIS A 72 3.27 6.33 6.46
N ALA A 73 3.58 5.97 5.20
CA ALA A 73 2.72 5.11 4.39
C ALA A 73 2.48 3.74 5.05
N PHE A 74 3.47 3.21 5.76
CA PHE A 74 3.33 1.96 6.50
C PHE A 74 2.37 2.09 7.67
N GLU A 75 2.51 3.13 8.49
CA GLU A 75 1.69 3.35 9.68
C GLU A 75 0.21 3.51 9.32
N ILE A 76 -0.07 4.30 8.28
CA ILE A 76 -1.43 4.53 7.79
C ILE A 76 -2.01 3.25 7.18
N PHE A 77 -1.20 2.48 6.42
CA PHE A 77 -1.64 1.17 5.92
C PHE A 77 -1.96 0.21 7.07
N ALA A 78 -1.08 0.10 8.06
CA ALA A 78 -1.28 -0.78 9.20
C ALA A 78 -2.49 -0.39 10.05
N ALA A 79 -2.80 0.91 10.14
CA ALA A 79 -4.00 1.41 10.83
C ALA A 79 -5.31 1.16 10.06
N ALA A 80 -5.23 0.89 8.75
CA ALA A 80 -6.39 0.61 7.90
C ALA A 80 -6.74 -0.88 7.81
N LEU A 81 -5.81 -1.77 8.21
CA LEU A 81 -6.03 -3.22 8.32
C LEU A 81 -6.82 -3.58 9.59
#